data_AF-A0A9D0VKJ7-F1
#
_entry.id   AF-A0A9D0VKJ7-F1
#
_cell.length_a   1.000
_cell.length_b   1.000
_cell.length_c   1.000
_cell.angle_alpha   90.00
_cell.angle_beta   90.00
_cell.angle_gamma   90.00
#
_symmetry.space_group_name_H-M   'P 1'
#
loop_
_entity.id
_entity.type
_entity.pdbx_description
1 polymer ?
#
loop_
_entity_poly.entity_id
_entity_poly.type
_entity_poly.pdbx_seq_one_letter_code
_entity_poly.pdbx_strand_id
1 'polypeptide(L)'
;MRILLTITLSISSCTASKVNLELLGAEQSLLRAERYGAPDRATYEYTMALRYLEKAREEAGYSEFRIADALARKSAEWSDRAIIFVERGGKGDPLDLGALPEEVPRPEPVSTDPPGRSLLEEDLDEAERE
;
A
#
# COMPACT_ATOMS: atom_id res chain seq x y z
N MET A 1 30.43 28.35 -38.01
CA MET A 1 30.57 27.17 -37.14
C MET A 1 30.06 27.39 -35.70
N ARG A 2 28.95 28.13 -35.52
CA ARG A 2 28.28 28.36 -34.22
C ARG A 2 26.82 27.84 -34.20
N ILE A 3 26.25 27.59 -35.37
CA ILE A 3 24.84 27.17 -35.56
C ILE A 3 24.68 25.66 -35.36
N LEU A 4 25.74 24.87 -35.54
CA LEU A 4 25.70 23.41 -35.34
C LEU A 4 25.71 23.01 -33.86
N LEU A 5 26.08 23.91 -32.94
CA LEU A 5 26.15 23.61 -31.50
C LEU A 5 24.80 23.82 -30.78
N THR A 6 23.83 24.49 -31.40
CA THR A 6 22.54 24.81 -30.75
C THR A 6 21.46 23.75 -30.96
N ILE A 7 21.63 22.81 -31.89
CA ILE A 7 20.58 21.84 -32.28
C ILE A 7 20.61 20.57 -31.40
N THR A 8 21.74 20.22 -30.80
CA THR A 8 21.89 18.97 -30.03
C THR A 8 21.27 19.01 -28.63
N LEU A 9 20.81 20.16 -28.14
CA LEU A 9 20.30 20.30 -26.77
C LEU A 9 18.81 19.96 -26.60
N SER A 10 18.07 19.67 -27.69
CA SER A 10 16.61 19.53 -27.65
C SER A 10 16.07 18.10 -27.45
N ILE A 11 16.92 17.10 -27.24
CA ILE A 11 16.49 15.68 -27.26
C ILE A 11 15.88 15.22 -25.92
N SER A 12 16.12 15.93 -24.82
CA SER A 12 15.63 15.54 -23.48
C SER A 12 14.13 15.82 -23.23
N SER A 13 13.41 16.44 -24.18
CA SER A 13 12.03 16.88 -23.98
C SER A 13 10.97 15.81 -24.24
N CYS A 14 11.29 14.73 -24.98
CA CYS A 14 10.28 13.74 -25.37
C CYS A 14 9.84 12.80 -24.22
N THR A 15 10.68 12.61 -23.20
CA THR A 15 10.39 11.69 -22.08
C THR A 15 9.38 12.27 -21.10
N ALA A 16 9.46 13.58 -20.81
CA ALA A 16 8.53 14.26 -19.91
C ALA A 16 7.09 14.24 -20.45
N SER A 17 6.91 14.54 -21.75
CA SER A 17 5.59 14.50 -22.39
C SER A 17 4.96 13.11 -22.36
N LYS A 18 5.76 12.06 -22.60
CA LYS A 18 5.28 10.68 -22.54
C LYS A 18 4.76 10.33 -21.15
N VAL A 19 5.51 10.64 -20.09
CA VAL A 19 5.11 10.31 -18.72
C VAL A 19 3.80 10.98 -18.33
N ASN A 20 3.57 12.22 -18.74
CA ASN A 20 2.30 12.90 -18.46
C ASN A 20 1.10 12.16 -19.07
N LEU A 21 1.24 11.60 -20.27
CA LEU A 21 0.17 10.78 -20.88
C LEU A 21 -0.07 9.48 -20.10
N GLU A 22 0.99 8.83 -19.64
CA GLU A 22 0.89 7.60 -18.84
C GLU A 22 0.24 7.87 -17.47
N LEU A 23 0.58 8.99 -16.82
CA LEU A 23 -0.06 9.42 -15.56
C LEU A 23 -1.57 9.65 -15.74
N LEU A 24 -1.97 10.31 -16.83
CA LEU A 24 -3.39 10.52 -17.15
C LEU A 24 -4.12 9.20 -17.42
N GLY A 25 -3.48 8.27 -18.14
CA GLY A 25 -4.04 6.94 -18.39
C GLY A 25 -4.21 6.12 -17.10
N ALA A 26 -3.23 6.17 -16.21
CA ALA A 26 -3.29 5.53 -14.90
C ALA A 26 -4.40 6.12 -14.02
N GLU A 27 -4.53 7.45 -13.97
CA GLU A 27 -5.61 8.15 -13.27
C GLU A 27 -6.98 7.76 -13.81
N GLN A 28 -7.15 7.71 -15.13
CA GLN A 28 -8.40 7.26 -15.75
C GLN A 28 -8.75 5.81 -15.38
N SER A 29 -7.73 4.95 -15.28
CA SER A 29 -7.89 3.55 -14.87
C SER A 29 -8.32 3.43 -13.40
N LEU A 30 -7.70 4.21 -12.52
CA LEU A 30 -8.08 4.29 -11.10
C LEU A 30 -9.52 4.79 -10.92
N LEU A 31 -9.90 5.87 -11.62
CA LEU A 31 -11.26 6.41 -11.62
C LEU A 31 -12.28 5.43 -12.21
N ARG A 32 -11.87 4.54 -13.12
CA ARG A 32 -12.72 3.44 -13.60
C ARG A 32 -12.93 2.42 -12.48
N ALA A 33 -11.86 1.97 -11.82
CA ALA A 33 -11.96 1.07 -10.67
C ALA A 33 -12.84 1.65 -9.55
N GLU A 34 -12.69 2.94 -9.26
CA GLU A 34 -13.52 3.67 -8.29
C GLU A 34 -15.01 3.60 -8.65
N ARG A 35 -15.36 3.88 -9.91
CA ARG A 35 -16.75 3.78 -10.40
C ARG A 35 -17.31 2.37 -10.40
N TYR A 36 -16.46 1.35 -10.42
CA TYR A 36 -16.87 -0.04 -10.22
C TYR A 36 -17.10 -0.36 -8.73
N GLY A 37 -16.86 0.55 -7.79
CA GLY A 37 -16.99 0.31 -6.36
C GLY A 37 -15.83 -0.50 -5.79
N ALA A 38 -14.65 -0.42 -6.42
CA ALA A 38 -13.43 -1.03 -5.91
C ALA A 38 -12.95 -0.50 -4.53
N PRO A 39 -13.19 0.75 -4.10
CA PRO A 39 -12.76 1.23 -2.79
C PRO A 39 -13.29 0.35 -1.64
N ASP A 40 -14.53 -0.13 -1.77
CA ASP A 40 -15.20 -0.94 -0.74
C ASP A 40 -15.06 -2.44 -1.00
N ARG A 41 -15.12 -2.87 -2.26
CA ARG A 41 -15.19 -4.29 -2.64
C ARG A 41 -13.87 -4.93 -3.04
N ALA A 42 -12.86 -4.11 -3.33
CA ALA A 42 -11.50 -4.54 -3.70
C ALA A 42 -10.48 -3.59 -3.08
N THR A 43 -10.66 -3.29 -1.78
CA THR A 43 -9.95 -2.21 -1.07
C THR A 43 -8.44 -2.36 -1.19
N TYR A 44 -7.92 -3.59 -1.11
CA TYR A 44 -6.49 -3.84 -1.23
C TYR A 44 -5.95 -3.46 -2.62
N GLU A 45 -6.54 -4.01 -3.69
CA GLU A 45 -6.14 -3.73 -5.07
C GLU A 45 -6.27 -2.24 -5.41
N TYR A 46 -7.39 -1.64 -5.01
CA TYR A 46 -7.65 -0.20 -5.20
C TYR A 46 -6.61 0.65 -4.47
N THR A 47 -6.32 0.34 -3.20
CA THR A 47 -5.32 1.07 -2.42
C THR A 47 -3.94 0.95 -3.05
N MET A 48 -3.55 -0.24 -3.53
CA MET A 48 -2.28 -0.40 -4.24
C MET A 48 -2.22 0.45 -5.51
N ALA A 49 -3.30 0.48 -6.31
CA ALA A 49 -3.39 1.32 -7.50
C ALA A 49 -3.21 2.81 -7.17
N LEU A 50 -3.89 3.28 -6.12
CA LEU A 50 -3.78 4.66 -5.62
C LEU A 50 -2.35 5.00 -5.19
N ARG A 51 -1.72 4.14 -4.38
CA ARG A 51 -0.34 4.37 -3.90
C ARG A 51 0.69 4.39 -5.02
N TYR A 52 0.53 3.54 -6.04
CA TYR A 52 1.40 3.59 -7.22
C TYR A 52 1.22 4.88 -8.01
N LEU A 53 -0.01 5.40 -8.15
CA LEU A 53 -0.25 6.67 -8.83
C LEU A 53 0.34 7.86 -8.06
N GLU A 54 0.13 7.91 -6.74
CA GLU A 54 0.73 8.92 -5.87
C GLU A 54 2.25 8.92 -6.00
N LYS A 55 2.88 7.73 -5.92
CA LYS A 55 4.34 7.61 -6.06
C LYS A 55 4.81 7.97 -7.46
N ALA A 56 4.06 7.61 -8.51
CA ALA A 56 4.39 7.99 -9.88
C ALA A 56 4.42 9.52 -10.07
N ARG A 57 3.45 10.23 -9.47
CA ARG A 57 3.40 11.70 -9.48
C ARG A 57 4.58 12.32 -8.72
N GLU A 58 4.97 11.73 -7.60
CA GLU A 58 6.14 12.15 -6.83
C GLU A 58 7.44 12.04 -7.67
N GLU A 59 7.70 10.87 -8.26
CA GLU A 59 8.89 10.64 -9.09
C GLU A 59 8.91 11.52 -10.35
N ALA A 60 7.75 11.78 -10.96
CA ALA A 60 7.66 12.73 -12.05
C ALA A 60 8.05 14.16 -11.62
N GLY A 61 7.68 14.55 -10.40
CA GLY A 61 8.11 15.81 -9.78
C GLY A 61 9.63 15.91 -9.59
N TYR A 62 10.30 14.79 -9.32
CA TYR A 62 11.76 14.70 -9.27
C TYR A 62 12.45 14.55 -10.63
N SER A 63 11.69 14.63 -11.74
CA SER A 63 12.19 14.34 -13.10
C SER A 63 12.70 12.90 -13.29
N GLU A 64 12.34 11.98 -12.39
CA GLU A 64 12.63 10.54 -12.48
C GLU A 64 11.64 9.84 -13.41
N PHE A 65 11.58 10.31 -14.67
CA PHE A 65 10.55 9.95 -15.64
C PHE A 65 10.46 8.45 -15.95
N ARG A 66 11.60 7.75 -15.93
CA ARG A 66 11.61 6.29 -16.14
C ARG A 66 10.94 5.54 -14.99
N ILE A 67 11.12 6.01 -13.76
CA ILE A 67 10.51 5.42 -12.57
C ILE A 67 9.01 5.75 -12.56
N ALA A 68 8.66 7.00 -12.84
CA ALA A 68 7.28 7.45 -12.96
C ALA A 68 6.47 6.65 -14.01
N ASP A 69 7.02 6.42 -15.22
CA ASP A 69 6.40 5.58 -16.27
C ASP A 69 6.09 4.16 -15.74
N ALA A 70 7.06 3.52 -15.09
CA ALA A 70 6.89 2.17 -14.55
C ALA A 70 5.84 2.12 -13.43
N LEU A 71 5.80 3.12 -12.56
CA LEU A 71 4.82 3.21 -11.48
C LEU A 71 3.40 3.51 -12.00
N ALA A 72 3.26 4.38 -13.01
CA ALA A 72 1.98 4.68 -13.65
C ALA A 72 1.38 3.41 -14.28
N ARG A 73 2.20 2.62 -14.98
CA ARG A 73 1.78 1.32 -15.55
C ARG A 73 1.33 0.34 -14.45
N LYS A 74 2.08 0.25 -13.35
CA LYS A 74 1.66 -0.56 -12.19
C LYS A 74 0.33 -0.10 -11.61
N SER A 75 0.09 1.20 -11.52
CA SER A 75 -1.18 1.75 -11.06
C SER A 75 -2.34 1.30 -11.95
N ALA A 76 -2.17 1.36 -13.28
CA ALA A 76 -3.16 0.85 -14.23
C ALA A 76 -3.40 -0.66 -14.06
N GLU A 77 -2.34 -1.47 -13.96
CA GLU A 77 -2.44 -2.93 -13.74
C GLU A 77 -3.16 -3.30 -12.42
N TRP A 78 -2.93 -2.54 -11.35
CA TRP A 78 -3.65 -2.72 -10.08
C TRP A 78 -5.10 -2.26 -10.19
N SER A 79 -5.39 -1.20 -10.95
CA SER A 79 -6.75 -0.75 -11.21
C SER A 79 -7.56 -1.81 -11.96
N ASP A 80 -6.96 -2.44 -12.98
CA ASP A 80 -7.58 -3.54 -13.72
C ASP A 80 -7.83 -4.75 -12.81
N ARG A 81 -6.89 -5.08 -11.93
CA ARG A 81 -7.09 -6.13 -10.91
C ARG A 81 -8.24 -5.81 -9.97
N ALA A 82 -8.37 -4.56 -9.53
CA ALA A 82 -9.45 -4.14 -8.66
C ALA A 82 -10.81 -4.32 -9.35
N ILE A 83 -10.93 -3.94 -10.63
CA ILE A 83 -12.14 -4.16 -11.43
C ILE A 83 -12.43 -5.66 -11.55
N ILE A 84 -11.44 -6.47 -11.91
CA ILE A 84 -11.58 -7.92 -12.02
C ILE A 84 -12.01 -8.55 -10.68
N PHE A 85 -11.43 -8.09 -9.56
CA PHE A 85 -11.80 -8.57 -8.23
C PHE A 85 -13.27 -8.26 -7.94
N VAL A 86 -13.71 -7.02 -8.20
CA VAL A 86 -15.11 -6.60 -8.04
C VAL A 86 -16.05 -7.47 -8.88
N GLU A 87 -15.71 -7.69 -10.15
CA GLU A 87 -16.53 -8.48 -11.08
C GLU A 87 -16.59 -9.97 -10.69
N ARG A 88 -15.49 -10.51 -10.13
CA ARG A 88 -15.40 -11.90 -9.67
C ARG A 88 -16.03 -12.12 -8.30
N GLY A 89 -15.88 -11.18 -7.37
CA GLY A 89 -16.48 -11.19 -6.03
C GLY A 89 -18.00 -11.13 -6.07
N GLY A 90 -18.58 -10.60 -7.16
CA GLY A 90 -20.01 -10.76 -7.46
C GLY A 90 -20.47 -12.22 -7.72
N LYS A 91 -19.53 -13.17 -7.83
CA LYS A 91 -19.80 -14.60 -8.09
C LYS A 91 -19.41 -15.53 -6.94
N GLY A 92 -19.08 -14.96 -5.77
CA GLY A 92 -18.80 -15.71 -4.56
C GLY A 92 -17.72 -14.99 -3.76
N ASP A 93 -18.14 -14.29 -2.70
CA ASP A 93 -17.21 -13.74 -1.72
C ASP A 93 -17.11 -14.70 -0.53
N PRO A 94 -15.93 -15.30 -0.26
CA PRO A 94 -15.68 -16.05 0.97
C PRO A 94 -15.40 -15.16 2.19
N LEU A 95 -15.27 -13.84 2.01
CA LEU A 95 -14.96 -12.86 3.06
C LEU A 95 -16.12 -11.89 3.24
N ASP A 96 -17.34 -12.41 3.37
CA ASP A 96 -18.45 -11.66 3.96
C ASP A 96 -18.10 -11.29 5.41
N LEU A 97 -17.41 -10.16 5.56
CA LEU A 97 -17.02 -9.58 6.85
C LEU A 97 -18.24 -9.08 7.64
N GLY A 98 -19.43 -9.04 7.03
CA GLY A 98 -20.70 -8.83 7.72
C GLY A 98 -21.21 -10.08 8.45
N ALA A 99 -20.63 -11.25 8.18
CA ALA A 99 -20.87 -12.50 8.88
C ALA A 99 -19.75 -12.87 9.87
N LEU A 100 -18.80 -11.94 10.15
CA LEU A 100 -17.95 -12.12 11.32
C LEU A 100 -18.83 -11.98 12.57
N PRO A 101 -18.84 -12.95 13.49
CA PRO A 101 -19.57 -12.82 14.74
C PRO A 101 -19.07 -11.55 15.45
N GLU A 102 -20.00 -10.61 15.66
CA GLU A 102 -19.81 -9.52 16.61
C GLU A 102 -19.38 -10.16 17.95
N GLU A 103 -18.26 -9.70 18.48
CA GLU A 103 -17.72 -10.07 19.80
C GLU A 103 -16.90 -11.38 19.85
N VAL A 104 -15.61 -11.27 19.50
CA VAL A 104 -14.60 -12.09 20.16
C VAL A 104 -14.62 -11.67 21.64
N PRO A 105 -14.89 -12.57 22.60
CA PRO A 105 -14.86 -12.20 24.01
C PRO A 105 -13.51 -11.60 24.30
N ARG A 106 -13.51 -10.35 24.81
CA ARG A 106 -12.30 -9.70 25.30
C ARG A 106 -11.63 -10.70 26.27
N PRO A 107 -10.39 -11.16 26.00
CA PRO A 107 -9.71 -12.01 26.96
C PRO A 107 -9.65 -11.23 28.28
N GLU A 108 -10.11 -11.86 29.36
CA GLU A 108 -10.00 -11.29 30.70
C GLU A 108 -8.54 -10.84 30.91
N PRO A 109 -8.32 -9.69 31.57
CA PRO A 109 -6.98 -9.19 31.78
C PRO A 109 -6.14 -10.29 32.43
N VAL A 110 -5.15 -10.79 31.69
CA VAL A 110 -4.14 -11.70 32.24
C VAL A 110 -3.50 -10.95 33.40
N SER A 111 -3.76 -11.42 34.62
CA SER A 111 -3.13 -10.92 35.83
C SER A 111 -1.62 -10.99 35.63
N THR A 112 -0.97 -9.83 35.54
CA THR A 112 0.49 -9.72 35.54
C THR A 112 0.97 -9.89 36.98
N ASP A 113 0.81 -11.09 37.53
CA ASP A 113 1.56 -11.48 38.72
C ASP A 113 2.70 -12.38 38.23
N PRO A 114 3.97 -11.92 38.29
CA PRO A 114 5.09 -12.74 37.85
C PRO A 114 5.20 -14.01 38.72
N PRO A 115 5.27 -15.21 38.13
CA PRO A 115 5.48 -16.42 38.91
C PRO A 115 6.92 -16.40 39.43
N GLY A 116 7.09 -16.38 40.75
CA GLY A 116 8.40 -16.60 41.38
C GLY A 116 8.93 -15.48 42.27
N ARG A 117 8.07 -14.75 42.99
CA ARG A 117 8.51 -13.84 44.06
C ARG A 117 8.40 -14.40 45.48
N SER A 118 8.11 -15.69 45.64
CA SER A 118 7.91 -16.33 46.97
C SER A 118 8.97 -17.36 47.35
N LEU A 119 10.09 -17.47 46.63
CA LEU A 119 11.15 -18.47 46.92
C LEU A 119 12.54 -17.86 47.18
N LEU A 120 12.65 -16.54 47.39
CA LEU A 120 13.93 -15.88 47.68
C LEU A 120 13.98 -15.16 49.03
N GLU A 121 12.89 -15.17 49.81
CA GLU A 121 12.85 -14.57 51.15
C GLU A 121 13.01 -15.60 52.28
N GLU A 122 12.92 -16.91 52.02
CA GLU A 122 13.11 -17.94 53.05
C GLU A 122 14.59 -18.30 53.32
N ASP A 123 15.52 -17.99 52.42
CA ASP A 123 16.94 -18.38 52.56
C ASP A 123 17.83 -17.32 53.23
N LEU A 124 17.30 -16.15 53.60
CA LEU A 124 18.07 -15.07 54.22
C LEU A 124 18.03 -15.08 55.76
N ASP A 125 17.13 -15.84 56.39
CA ASP A 125 17.00 -15.90 57.85
C ASP A 125 17.88 -16.98 58.51
N GLU A 126 18.48 -17.90 57.74
CA GLU A 126 19.34 -18.98 58.28
C GLU A 126 20.82 -18.56 58.38
N ALA A 127 21.22 -17.42 57.81
CA ALA A 127 22.62 -16.96 57.76
C ALA A 127 23.07 -16.12 58.98
N GLU A 128 22.21 -15.88 59.98
CA GLU A 128 22.55 -15.10 61.19
C GLU A 128 22.53 -15.92 62.50
N ARG A 129 22.58 -17.26 62.45
CA ARG A 129 22.62 -18.11 63.66
C ARG A 129 23.78 -19.11 63.80
N GLU A 130 24.93 -18.88 63.17
CA GLU A 130 26.21 -19.52 63.57
C GLU A 130 27.38 -18.53 63.62
#